data_AF-A0A0R1MJG9-F1
#
_entry.id   AF-A0A0R1MJG9-F1
#
_cell.length_a   1.000
_cell.length_b   1.000
_cell.length_c   1.000
_cell.angle_alpha   90.00
_cell.angle_beta   90.00
_cell.angle_gamma   90.00
#
_symmetry.space_group_name_H-M   'P 1'
#
loop_
_entity.id
_entity.type
_entity.pdbx_description
1 polymer ?
#
loop_
_entity_poly.entity_id
_entity_poly.type
_entity_poly.pdbx_seq_one_letter_code
_entity_poly.pdbx_strand_id
1 'polypeptide(L)' 'MTQRIPVRIVSIQGNTIYGVEEDGHVTQVFLTSQQQADPLYLRILRRIQNSRLWLAMNPNHQLVDEGWL' A
#
# COMPACT_ATOMS: atom_id res chain seq x y z
N MET A 1 -17.79 9.39 -6.18
CA MET A 1 -17.16 8.07 -6.28
C MET A 1 -15.68 8.26 -5.96
N THR A 2 -15.13 7.64 -4.93
CA THR A 2 -13.68 7.72 -4.65
C THR A 2 -12.97 6.90 -5.72
N GLN A 3 -12.18 7.56 -6.56
CA GLN A 3 -11.38 6.89 -7.59
C GLN A 3 -10.41 5.92 -6.89
N ARG A 4 -10.40 4.66 -7.34
CA ARG A 4 -9.52 3.60 -6.81
C ARG A 4 -8.47 3.28 -7.85
N ILE A 5 -7.22 3.37 -7.46
CA ILE A 5 -6.07 3.08 -8.31
C ILE A 5 -5.52 1.71 -7.89
N PRO A 6 -5.54 0.69 -8.76
CA PRO A 6 -4.91 -0.59 -8.46
C PRO A 6 -3.39 -0.43 -8.46
N VAL A 7 -2.77 -0.77 -7.33
CA VAL A 7 -1.33 -0.65 -7.13
C VAL A 7 -0.77 -1.95 -6.59
N ARG A 8 0.28 -2.48 -7.22
CA ARG A 8 1.01 -3.65 -6.73
C ARG A 8 2.23 -3.21 -5.95
N ILE A 9 2.36 -3.66 -4.70
CA ILE A 9 3.54 -3.37 -3.87
C ILE A 9 4.77 -4.05 -4.46
N VAL A 10 5.80 -3.27 -4.77
CA VAL A 10 7.11 -3.75 -5.23
C VAL A 10 8.17 -3.72 -4.13
N SER A 11 8.11 -2.73 -3.24
CA SER A 11 9.10 -2.57 -2.16
C SER A 11 8.49 -1.88 -0.95
N ILE A 12 8.98 -2.20 0.25
CA ILE A 12 8.64 -1.53 1.50
C ILE A 12 9.98 -1.12 2.14
N GLN A 13 10.22 0.18 2.27
CA GLN A 13 11.46 0.73 2.83
C GLN A 13 11.13 1.72 3.93
N GLY A 14 11.50 1.39 5.17
CA GLY A 14 11.19 2.22 6.33
C GLY A 14 9.68 2.49 6.44
N ASN A 15 9.30 3.75 6.31
CA ASN A 15 7.91 4.22 6.36
C ASN A 15 7.25 4.39 4.99
N THR A 16 7.90 3.95 3.91
CA THR A 16 7.42 4.17 2.54
C THR A 16 7.17 2.83 1.84
N ILE A 17 5.99 2.70 1.23
CA ILE A 17 5.64 1.60 0.33
C ILE A 17 5.79 2.14 -1.09
N TYR A 18 6.53 1.40 -1.91
CA TYR A 18 6.61 1.63 -3.34
C TYR A 18 5.71 0.64 -4.05
N GLY A 19 4.89 1.15 -4.94
CA GLY A 19 3.98 0.39 -5.76
C GLY A 19 4.13 0.71 -7.24
N VAL A 20 3.60 -0.17 -8.08
CA VAL A 20 3.45 0.08 -9.52
C VAL A 20 1.98 -0.03 -9.88
N GLU A 21 1.49 0.95 -10.63
CA GLU A 21 0.14 1.01 -11.20
C GLU A 21 0.03 0.11 -12.44
N GLU A 22 -1.19 -0.15 -12.92
CA GLU A 22 -1.41 -0.99 -14.11
C GLU A 22 -0.78 -0.41 -15.39
N ASP A 23 -0.63 0.90 -15.48
CA ASP A 23 0.00 1.60 -16.61
C ASP A 23 1.54 1.66 -16.51
N GLY A 24 2.12 1.11 -15.44
CA GLY A 24 3.56 1.11 -15.18
C GLY A 24 4.07 2.31 -14.39
N HIS A 25 3.22 3.25 -13.99
CA HIS A 25 3.62 4.37 -13.13
C HIS A 25 4.02 3.86 -11.74
N VAL A 26 5.17 4.32 -11.24
CA VAL A 26 5.61 4.05 -9.88
C VAL A 26 4.96 5.04 -8.92
N THR A 27 4.24 4.51 -7.94
CA THR A 27 3.59 5.28 -6.88
C THR A 27 4.29 5.05 -5.54
N GLN A 28 4.28 6.07 -4.70
CA GLN A 28 4.83 6.00 -3.34
C GLN A 28 3.74 6.32 -2.32
N VAL A 29 3.69 5.53 -1.25
CA VAL A 29 2.72 5.65 -0.16
C VAL A 29 3.48 5.79 1.15
N PHE A 30 3.15 6.82 1.91
CA PHE A 30 3.72 7.01 3.24
C PHE A 30 2.82 6.37 4.29
N LEU A 31 3.42 5.53 5.13
CA LEU A 31 2.77 4.97 6.31
C LEU A 31 2.56 6.08 7.35
N THR A 32 1.38 6.10 7.95
CA THR A 32 1.13 6.95 9.13
C THR A 32 1.95 6.46 10.32
N SER A 33 2.17 7.30 11.33
CA SER A 33 2.88 6.90 12.56
C SER A 33 2.20 5.71 13.26
N GLN A 34 0.87 5.61 13.17
CA GLN A 34 0.11 4.49 13.72
C GLN A 34 0.39 3.19 12.97
N GLN A 35 0.35 3.22 11.63
CA GLN A 35 0.64 2.06 10.78
C GLN A 35 2.10 1.59 10.91
N GLN A 36 3.04 2.51 11.11
CA GLN A 36 4.44 2.19 11.36
C GLN A 36 4.62 1.46 12.71
N ALA A 37 3.83 1.84 13.71
CA ALA A 37 3.87 1.24 15.03
C ALA A 37 3.11 -0.10 15.12
N ASP A 38 2.33 -0.47 14.09
CA ASP A 38 1.52 -1.67 14.06
C ASP A 38 2.27 -2.87 13.41
N PRO A 39 2.69 -3.88 14.21
CA PRO A 39 3.42 -5.03 13.66
C PRO A 39 2.55 -5.95 12.81
N LEU A 40 1.24 -6.01 13.07
CA LEU A 40 0.30 -6.83 12.30
C LEU A 40 0.13 -6.23 10.91
N TYR A 41 -0.09 -4.92 10.84
CA TYR A 41 -0.19 -4.17 9.60
C TYR A 41 1.02 -4.40 8.69
N LEU A 42 2.23 -4.21 9.22
CA LEU A 42 3.49 -4.44 8.49
C LEU A 42 3.64 -5.90 8.03
N ARG A 43 3.19 -6.87 8.84
CA ARG A 43 3.22 -8.28 8.48
C ARG A 43 2.28 -8.58 7.32
N ILE A 44 1.10 -7.96 7.30
CA ILE A 44 0.13 -8.14 6.20
C ILE A 44 0.66 -7.50 4.92
N LEU A 45 1.23 -6.29 4.99
CA LEU A 45 1.87 -5.65 3.83
C LEU A 45 2.98 -6.52 3.22
N ARG A 46 3.86 -7.09 4.05
CA ARG A 46 4.91 -8.01 3.56
C ARG A 46 4.32 -9.26 2.90
N ARG A 47 3.22 -9.80 3.43
CA ARG A 47 2.51 -10.93 2.79
C ARG A 47 1.92 -10.53 1.45
N ILE A 48 1.29 -9.36 1.37
CA ILE A 48 0.74 -8.82 0.11
C ILE A 48 1.85 -8.63 -0.93
N GLN A 49 2.98 -8.03 -0.54
CA GLN A 49 4.15 -7.87 -1.40
C GLN A 49 4.63 -9.23 -1.94
N ASN A 50 4.80 -10.22 -1.07
CA ASN A 50 5.25 -11.56 -1.47
C ASN A 50 4.25 -12.28 -2.37
N SER A 51 2.96 -12.08 -2.14
CA SER A 51 1.88 -12.63 -2.96
C SER A 51 1.64 -11.88 -4.26
N ARG A 52 2.32 -10.74 -4.48
CA ARG A 52 2.20 -9.89 -5.68
C ARG A 52 0.75 -9.45 -5.97
N LEU A 53 -0.03 -9.24 -4.91
CA LEU A 53 -1.44 -8.83 -5.04
C LEU A 53 -1.54 -7.34 -5.38
N TRP A 54 -2.60 -7.01 -6.11
CA TRP A 54 -3.00 -5.63 -6.37
C TRP A 54 -3.83 -5.10 -5.21
N LEU A 55 -3.53 -3.89 -4.76
CA LEU A 55 -4.25 -3.18 -3.71
C LEU A 55 -4.96 -1.98 -4.30
N ALA A 56 -6.19 -1.75 -3.85
CA ALA A 56 -6.90 -0.52 -4.17
C ALA A 56 -6.36 0.62 -3.30
N MET A 57 -5.84 1.66 -3.94
CA MET A 57 -5.41 2.90 -3.29
C MET A 57 -6.34 4.05 -3.68
N ASN A 58 -6.43 5.08 -2.82
CA ASN A 58 -7.09 6.33 -3.19
C ASN A 58 -6.14 7.23 -4.02
N PRO A 59 -6.63 8.33 -4.62
CA PRO A 59 -5.80 9.20 -5.46
C PRO A 59 -4.71 9.96 -4.70
N ASN A 60 -4.78 9.96 -3.36
CA ASN A 60 -3.75 10.52 -2.49
C ASN A 60 -2.66 9.50 -2.15
N HIS A 61 -2.65 8.35 -2.83
CA HIS A 61 -1.76 7.21 -2.58
C HIS A 61 -1.83 6.77 -1.12
N GLN A 62 -3.04 6.63 -0.58
CA GLN A 62 -3.29 6.01 0.71
C GLN A 62 -3.97 4.67 0.49
N LEU A 63 -3.60 3.68 1.30
CA LEU A 63 -4.27 2.40 1.32
C LEU A 63 -5.72 2.61 1.76
N VAL A 64 -6.66 2.12 0.96
CA VAL A 64 -8.07 2.13 1.31
C VAL A 64 -8.32 0.86 2.10
N ASP A 65 -8.03 0.90 3.40
CA ASP A 65 -8.20 -0.24 4.30
C ASP A 65 -9.53 -0.25 5.04
N GLU A 66 -10.30 0.86 5.05
CA GLU A 66 -11.57 1.02 5.80
C GLU A 66 -11.48 0.48 7.25
N GLY A 67 -10.28 0.46 7.85
CA GLY A 67 -10.05 -0.10 9.19
C GLY A 67 -10.03 -1.63 9.30
N TRP A 68 -9.97 -2.37 8.18
CA TRP A 68 -9.82 -3.83 8.16
C TRP A 68 -8.36 -4.30 8.23
N LEU A 69 -7.39 -3.39 8.07
CA LEU A 69 -5.96 -3.64 8.24
C LEU A 69 -5.42 -2.96 9.49
#